data_AF-A0A7X0AGS6-F1
#
_entry.id   AF-A0A7X0AGS6-F1
#
_cell.length_a   1.000
_cell.length_b   1.000
_cell.length_c   1.000
_cell.angle_alpha   90.00
_cell.angle_beta   90.00
_cell.angle_gamma   90.00
#
_symmetry.space_group_name_H-M   'P 1'
#
loop_
_entity.id
_entity.type
_entity.pdbx_description
1 polymer ?
#
loop_
_entity_poly.entity_id
_entity_poly.type
_entity_poly.pdbx_seq_one_letter_code
_entity_poly.pdbx_strand_id
1 'polypeptide(L)'
;MHIFSRTAGSLGRLPAASALLALVLTLGGCASAPPPNDSMNEAQSRLQTARDAGAADYAPVDLGFAQDKFQQAQAAFADRKYADATNLAEESRADAELATAKARLGAARAQIRNKTQDNASLRAEGQQVEAAAEQREQQEQQQLQQQQQQMQADPANASSSSIPTPTPADMPAPSSSALSQPSQGGGFQTMPDQTLPDQTLPQPSSGQPVDPNNPDATNQGGHP
;
A
#
# COMPACT_ATOMS: atom_id res chain seq x y z
N MET A 1 25.90 60.03 19.49
CA MET A 1 24.67 60.51 20.18
C MET A 1 23.66 59.37 20.06
N HIS A 2 23.31 58.59 21.07
CA HIS A 2 22.84 58.95 22.40
C HIS A 2 23.56 58.17 23.52
N ILE A 3 23.67 58.84 24.67
CA ILE A 3 24.33 58.40 25.89
C ILE A 3 23.21 57.88 26.80
N PHE A 4 23.18 56.58 27.10
CA PHE A 4 22.25 56.03 28.10
C PHE A 4 22.80 56.31 29.50
N SER A 5 22.30 57.38 30.12
CA SER A 5 22.52 57.70 31.53
C SER A 5 21.87 56.64 32.41
N ARG A 6 22.66 55.94 33.23
CA ARG A 6 22.14 55.11 34.32
C ARG A 6 21.65 56.03 35.45
N THR A 7 20.35 56.13 35.63
CA THR A 7 19.76 56.80 36.80
C THR A 7 20.01 55.92 38.03
N ALA A 8 20.90 56.37 38.92
CA ALA A 8 21.08 55.80 40.24
C ALA A 8 19.86 56.17 41.10
N GLY A 9 18.93 55.23 41.26
CA GLY A 9 17.82 55.34 42.21
C GLY A 9 18.28 54.93 43.60
N SER A 10 18.21 55.88 44.53
CA SER A 10 18.40 55.70 45.97
C SER A 10 17.62 54.50 46.52
N LEU A 11 18.30 53.50 47.08
CA LEU A 11 17.70 52.43 47.90
C LEU A 11 17.21 53.05 49.22
N GLY A 12 15.98 53.57 49.20
CA GLY A 12 15.22 53.87 50.41
C GLY A 12 15.01 52.59 51.21
N ARG A 13 15.11 52.69 52.54
CA ARG A 13 14.89 51.58 53.48
C ARG A 13 13.46 51.05 53.34
N LEU A 14 13.29 50.01 52.53
CA LEU A 14 12.04 49.26 52.41
C LEU A 14 11.81 48.49 53.73
N PRO A 15 10.62 48.54 54.33
CA PRO A 15 10.32 47.80 55.54
C PRO A 15 10.43 46.29 55.25
N ALA A 16 11.08 45.54 56.16
CA ALA A 16 11.30 44.10 56.04
C ALA A 16 10.01 43.28 55.79
N ALA A 17 8.83 43.86 56.06
CA ALA A 17 7.53 43.29 55.74
C ALA A 17 7.28 43.11 54.23
N SER A 18 7.79 44.00 53.36
CA SER A 18 7.59 43.89 51.90
C SER A 18 8.44 42.80 51.26
N ALA A 19 9.61 42.49 51.84
CA ALA A 19 10.46 41.39 51.38
C ALA A 19 9.87 40.02 51.73
N LEU A 20 9.17 39.89 52.86
CA LEU A 20 8.46 38.66 53.24
C LEU A 20 7.26 38.39 52.34
N LEU A 21 6.51 39.41 51.92
CA LEU A 21 5.36 39.24 51.04
C LEU A 21 5.78 38.81 49.61
N ALA A 22 6.88 39.37 49.10
CA ALA A 22 7.45 38.96 47.81
C ALA A 22 8.02 37.52 47.85
N LEU A 23 8.56 37.08 48.98
CA LEU A 23 9.05 35.71 49.17
C LEU A 23 7.91 34.68 49.29
N VAL A 24 6.75 35.07 49.81
CA VAL A 24 5.56 34.20 49.85
C VAL A 24 4.90 34.08 48.46
N LEU A 25 4.95 35.13 47.63
CA LEU A 25 4.42 35.08 46.26
C LEU A 25 5.26 34.23 45.30
N THR A 26 6.56 34.04 45.57
CA THR A 26 7.40 33.11 44.78
C THR A 26 7.31 31.66 45.26
N LEU A 27 6.85 31.43 46.50
CA LEU A 27 6.52 30.10 47.02
C LEU A 27 5.05 29.70 46.79
N GLY A 28 4.18 30.66 46.46
CA GLY A 28 2.83 30.44 45.97
C GLY A 28 2.84 29.96 44.52
N GLY A 29 3.17 28.69 44.33
CA GLY A 29 2.95 27.99 43.06
C GLY A 29 1.53 28.25 42.54
N CYS A 30 1.42 28.31 41.20
CA CYS A 30 0.20 28.52 40.43
C CYS A 30 -1.08 28.21 41.21
N ALA A 31 -1.77 29.26 41.66
CA ALA A 31 -3.14 29.15 42.14
C ALA A 31 -3.99 28.56 41.00
N SER A 32 -4.21 27.24 41.05
CA SER A 32 -5.07 26.46 40.17
C SER A 32 -4.84 26.73 38.67
N ALA A 33 -3.81 26.13 38.08
CA ALA A 33 -3.80 25.96 36.63
C ALA A 33 -5.12 25.26 36.21
N PRO A 34 -5.88 25.80 35.24
CA PRO A 34 -7.11 25.16 34.79
C PRO A 34 -6.81 23.77 34.21
N PRO A 35 -7.77 22.82 34.28
CA PRO A 35 -7.59 21.48 33.71
C PRO A 35 -7.21 21.55 32.21
N PRO A 36 -6.17 20.83 31.76
CA PRO A 36 -5.61 21.01 30.42
C PRO A 36 -6.32 20.14 29.36
N ASN A 37 -7.64 20.32 29.22
CA ASN A 37 -8.48 19.50 28.35
C ASN A 37 -8.05 19.56 26.86
N ASP A 38 -7.63 20.73 26.38
CA ASP A 38 -7.23 20.91 24.98
C ASP A 38 -6.00 20.06 24.64
N SER A 39 -4.94 20.13 25.44
CA SER A 39 -3.72 19.34 25.24
C SER A 39 -3.99 17.83 25.29
N MET A 40 -4.85 17.39 26.21
CA MET A 40 -5.25 15.98 26.33
C MET A 40 -6.01 15.50 25.09
N ASN A 41 -6.95 16.31 24.60
CA ASN A 41 -7.74 15.98 23.42
C ASN A 41 -6.88 15.97 22.14
N GLU A 42 -5.96 16.93 22.00
CA GLU A 42 -5.02 16.95 20.89
C GLU A 42 -4.10 15.72 20.89
N ALA A 43 -3.52 15.37 22.04
CA ALA A 43 -2.68 14.18 22.18
C ALA A 43 -3.46 12.91 21.81
N GLN A 44 -4.70 12.78 22.28
CA GLN A 44 -5.58 11.65 21.95
C GLN A 44 -5.87 11.59 20.44
N SER A 45 -6.20 12.72 19.81
CA SER A 45 -6.45 12.81 18.37
C SER A 45 -5.22 12.43 17.54
N ARG A 46 -4.02 12.88 17.94
CA ARG A 46 -2.77 12.52 17.26
C ARG A 46 -2.39 11.06 17.45
N LEU A 47 -2.64 10.49 18.63
CA LEU A 47 -2.52 9.05 18.85
C LEU A 47 -3.42 8.25 17.92
N GLN A 48 -4.67 8.70 17.71
CA GLN A 48 -5.57 8.04 16.77
C GLN A 48 -5.06 8.16 15.34
N THR A 49 -4.61 9.35 14.94
CA THR A 49 -4.00 9.59 13.61
C THR A 49 -2.79 8.67 13.37
N ALA A 50 -1.96 8.45 14.39
CA ALA A 50 -0.83 7.53 14.30
C ALA A 50 -1.27 6.08 14.11
N ARG A 51 -2.29 5.64 14.85
CA ARG A 51 -2.88 4.30 14.68
C ARG A 51 -3.46 4.11 13.29
N ASP A 52 -4.26 5.06 12.82
CA ASP A 52 -4.90 5.03 11.50
C ASP A 52 -3.85 5.05 10.37
N ALA A 53 -2.71 5.70 10.59
CA ALA A 53 -1.57 5.70 9.67
C ALA A 53 -0.78 4.36 9.65
N GLY A 54 -1.17 3.37 10.45
CA GLY A 54 -0.48 2.09 10.54
C GLY A 54 0.81 2.13 11.36
N ALA A 55 0.93 3.05 12.33
CA ALA A 55 2.14 3.17 13.13
C ALA A 55 2.46 1.91 13.95
N ALA A 56 1.48 1.05 14.24
CA ALA A 56 1.74 -0.24 14.89
C ALA A 56 2.67 -1.14 14.06
N ASP A 57 2.57 -1.09 12.73
CA ASP A 57 3.35 -1.94 11.83
C ASP A 57 4.68 -1.28 11.43
N TYR A 58 4.65 0.03 11.23
CA TYR A 58 5.77 0.77 10.62
C TYR A 58 6.59 1.62 11.60
N ALA A 59 6.04 1.94 12.79
CA ALA A 59 6.69 2.74 13.82
C ALA A 59 6.26 2.34 15.26
N PRO A 60 6.33 1.04 15.63
CA PRO A 60 5.74 0.54 16.89
C PRO A 60 6.38 1.17 18.13
N VAL A 61 7.68 1.46 18.08
CA VAL A 61 8.43 2.04 19.20
C VAL A 61 7.96 3.47 19.50
N ASP A 62 7.85 4.32 18.47
CA ASP A 62 7.39 5.70 18.63
C ASP A 62 5.91 5.76 19.06
N LEU A 63 5.07 4.87 18.51
CA LEU A 63 3.69 4.74 18.94
C LEU A 63 3.58 4.31 20.41
N GLY A 64 4.45 3.38 20.86
CA GLY A 64 4.54 2.97 22.26
C GLY A 64 4.88 4.15 23.18
N PHE A 65 5.94 4.91 22.84
CA PHE A 65 6.29 6.09 23.62
C PHE A 65 5.17 7.13 23.72
N ALA A 66 4.46 7.38 22.62
CA ALA A 66 3.30 8.28 22.63
C ALA A 66 2.20 7.77 23.56
N GLN A 67 1.91 6.47 23.56
CA GLN A 67 0.89 5.86 24.40
C GLN A 67 1.27 5.90 25.88
N ASP A 68 2.52 5.55 26.19
CA ASP A 68 3.03 5.53 27.56
C ASP A 68 3.02 6.94 28.17
N LYS A 69 3.43 7.96 27.40
CA LYS A 69 3.37 9.36 27.86
C LYS A 69 1.94 9.84 28.04
N PHE A 70 1.01 9.43 27.16
CA PHE A 70 -0.41 9.79 27.34
C PHE A 70 -1.03 9.13 28.58
N GLN A 71 -0.64 7.90 28.89
CA GLN A 71 -1.08 7.24 30.13
C GLN A 71 -0.54 7.98 31.36
N GLN A 72 0.73 8.40 31.34
CA GLN A 72 1.31 9.22 32.40
C GLN A 72 0.60 10.59 32.50
N ALA A 73 0.24 11.21 31.37
CA ALA A 73 -0.52 12.46 31.34
C ALA A 73 -1.90 12.29 31.99
N GLN A 74 -2.61 11.20 31.70
CA GLN A 74 -3.89 10.87 32.34
C GLN A 74 -3.75 10.67 33.85
N ALA A 75 -2.69 9.99 34.31
CA ALA A 75 -2.41 9.82 35.73
C ALA A 75 -2.13 11.16 36.42
N ALA A 76 -1.29 12.01 35.82
CA ALA A 76 -1.02 13.36 36.34
C ALA A 76 -2.28 14.24 36.36
N PHE A 77 -3.14 14.13 35.34
CA PHE A 77 -4.43 14.82 35.29
C PHE A 77 -5.36 14.38 36.42
N ALA A 78 -5.44 13.07 36.69
CA ALA A 78 -6.23 12.52 37.79
C ALA A 78 -5.71 12.97 39.17
N ASP A 79 -4.39 13.09 39.31
CA ASP A 79 -3.71 13.64 40.49
C ASP A 79 -3.82 15.16 40.63
N ARG A 80 -4.50 15.84 39.68
CA ARG A 80 -4.60 17.31 39.59
C ARG A 80 -3.26 18.02 39.40
N LYS A 81 -2.23 17.29 38.93
CA LYS A 81 -0.92 17.82 38.52
C LYS A 81 -1.01 18.33 37.09
N TYR A 82 -1.80 19.38 36.89
CA TYR A 82 -2.18 19.84 35.54
C TYR A 82 -1.01 20.32 34.69
N ALA A 83 0.02 20.94 35.28
CA ALA A 83 1.22 21.32 34.55
C ALA A 83 1.97 20.10 33.98
N ASP A 84 2.14 19.05 34.79
CA ASP A 84 2.78 17.81 34.37
C ASP A 84 1.93 17.10 33.30
N ALA A 85 0.60 17.08 33.48
CA ALA A 85 -0.33 16.52 32.51
C ALA A 85 -0.22 17.20 31.14
N THR A 86 -0.14 18.54 31.10
CA THR A 86 0.07 19.30 29.85
C THR A 86 1.39 18.90 29.18
N ASN A 87 2.50 18.91 29.93
CA ASN A 87 3.82 18.60 29.36
C ASN A 87 3.84 17.16 28.78
N LEU A 88 3.35 16.19 29.54
CA LEU A 88 3.28 14.79 29.11
C LEU A 88 2.34 14.60 27.90
N ALA A 89 1.22 15.33 27.85
CA ALA A 89 0.32 15.30 26.70
C ALA A 89 0.97 15.90 25.44
N GLU A 90 1.69 17.01 25.57
CA GLU A 90 2.42 17.62 24.45
C GLU A 90 3.55 16.73 23.94
N GLU A 91 4.30 16.09 24.83
CA GLU A 91 5.32 15.11 24.46
C GLU A 91 4.70 13.89 23.77
N SER A 92 3.59 13.36 24.32
CA SER A 92 2.82 12.29 23.69
C SER A 92 2.34 12.66 22.29
N ARG A 93 1.83 13.88 22.13
CA ARG A 93 1.41 14.44 20.85
C ARG A 93 2.57 14.41 19.86
N ALA A 94 3.73 14.96 20.24
CA ALA A 94 4.93 15.01 19.42
C ALA A 94 5.40 13.61 18.97
N ASP A 95 5.44 12.65 19.91
CA ASP A 95 5.79 11.25 19.61
C ASP A 95 4.78 10.62 18.64
N ALA A 96 3.48 10.90 18.80
CA ALA A 96 2.45 10.41 17.89
C ALA A 96 2.59 11.01 16.48
N GLU A 97 3.01 12.28 16.36
CA GLU A 97 3.30 12.87 15.05
C GLU A 97 4.49 12.21 14.38
N LEU A 98 5.55 11.95 15.14
CA LEU A 98 6.73 11.24 14.67
C LEU A 98 6.36 9.82 14.20
N ALA A 99 5.58 9.10 14.99
CA ALA A 99 5.07 7.78 14.65
C ALA A 99 4.24 7.83 13.36
N THR A 100 3.35 8.81 13.21
CA THR A 100 2.54 9.03 12.00
C THR A 100 3.43 9.24 10.78
N ALA A 101 4.44 10.12 10.88
CA ALA A 101 5.33 10.44 9.77
C ALA A 101 6.15 9.22 9.34
N LYS A 102 6.71 8.49 10.31
CA LYS A 102 7.43 7.24 10.07
C LYS A 102 6.52 6.17 9.46
N ALA A 103 5.28 6.09 9.91
CA ALA A 103 4.32 5.12 9.39
C ALA A 103 3.98 5.37 7.93
N ARG A 104 3.67 6.62 7.58
CA ARG A 104 3.42 7.04 6.19
C ARG A 104 4.64 6.77 5.29
N LEU A 105 5.84 7.03 5.80
CA LEU A 105 7.08 6.74 5.08
C LEU A 105 7.27 5.23 4.86
N GLY A 106 7.03 4.42 5.89
CA GLY A 106 7.10 2.96 5.82
C GLY A 106 6.13 2.39 4.80
N ALA A 107 4.87 2.83 4.86
CA ALA A 107 3.83 2.45 3.92
C ALA A 107 4.17 2.86 2.47
N ALA A 108 4.64 4.10 2.26
CA ALA A 108 5.06 4.57 0.93
C ALA A 108 6.22 3.73 0.36
N ARG A 109 7.22 3.39 1.18
CA ARG A 109 8.33 2.52 0.78
C ARG A 109 7.85 1.12 0.41
N ALA A 110 6.90 0.56 1.17
CA ALA A 110 6.30 -0.74 0.84
C ALA A 110 5.56 -0.70 -0.50
N GLN A 111 4.76 0.34 -0.73
CA GLN A 111 4.06 0.53 -2.01
C GLN A 111 5.03 0.66 -3.20
N ILE A 112 6.12 1.42 -3.03
CA ILE A 112 7.15 1.54 -4.07
C ILE A 112 7.75 0.18 -4.39
N ARG A 113 8.14 -0.61 -3.38
CA ARG A 113 8.71 -1.95 -3.60
C ARG A 113 7.75 -2.86 -4.37
N ASN A 114 6.48 -2.89 -3.96
CA ASN A 114 5.47 -3.71 -4.65
C ASN A 114 5.34 -3.29 -6.12
N LYS A 115 5.16 -1.99 -6.39
CA LYS A 115 5.04 -1.49 -7.78
C LYS A 115 6.30 -1.75 -8.62
N THR A 116 7.48 -1.68 -8.03
CA THR A 116 8.73 -2.00 -8.72
C THR A 116 8.82 -3.49 -9.04
N GLN A 117 8.41 -4.35 -8.11
CA GLN A 117 8.36 -5.80 -8.34
C GLN A 117 7.36 -6.16 -9.44
N ASP A 118 6.16 -5.57 -9.41
CA ASP A 118 5.14 -5.78 -10.45
C ASP A 118 5.65 -5.35 -11.82
N ASN A 119 6.28 -4.16 -11.91
CA ASN A 119 6.90 -3.71 -13.16
C ASN A 119 8.02 -4.62 -13.64
N ALA A 120 8.83 -5.17 -12.72
CA ALA A 120 9.89 -6.09 -13.08
C ALA A 120 9.34 -7.42 -13.62
N SER A 121 8.26 -7.95 -13.01
CA SER A 121 7.58 -9.16 -13.48
C SER A 121 7.04 -8.97 -14.89
N LEU A 122 6.30 -7.89 -15.14
CA LEU A 122 5.73 -7.59 -16.45
C LEU A 122 6.80 -7.47 -17.55
N ARG A 123 7.95 -6.89 -17.22
CA ARG A 123 9.10 -6.82 -18.16
C ARG A 123 9.71 -8.18 -18.43
N ALA A 124 9.86 -9.02 -17.40
CA ALA A 124 10.38 -10.36 -17.55
C ALA A 124 9.42 -11.25 -18.36
N GLU A 125 8.10 -11.09 -18.19
CA GLU A 125 7.08 -11.78 -18.98
C GLU A 125 7.15 -11.36 -20.45
N GLY A 126 7.26 -10.04 -20.73
CA GLY A 126 7.45 -9.53 -22.09
C GLY A 126 8.68 -10.12 -22.78
N GLN A 127 9.83 -10.12 -22.10
CA GLN A 127 11.08 -10.70 -22.61
C GLN A 127 10.98 -12.21 -22.84
N GLN A 128 10.23 -12.93 -22.00
CA GLN A 128 10.00 -14.36 -22.18
C GLN A 128 9.14 -14.66 -23.41
N VAL A 129 8.12 -13.85 -23.68
CA VAL A 129 7.30 -14.00 -24.89
C VAL A 129 8.12 -13.76 -26.15
N GLU A 130 8.97 -12.72 -26.15
CA GLU A 130 9.89 -12.42 -27.24
C GLU A 130 10.89 -13.57 -27.47
N ALA A 131 11.57 -14.03 -26.41
CA ALA A 131 12.50 -15.15 -26.49
C ALA A 131 11.81 -16.46 -26.92
N ALA A 132 10.58 -16.70 -26.47
CA ALA A 132 9.81 -17.89 -26.87
C ALA A 132 9.39 -17.82 -28.35
N ALA A 133 9.11 -16.63 -28.88
CA ALA A 133 8.84 -16.44 -30.31
C ALA A 133 10.08 -16.78 -31.15
N GLU A 134 11.24 -16.25 -30.78
CA GLU A 134 12.52 -16.56 -31.44
C GLU A 134 12.85 -18.07 -31.38
N GLN A 135 12.61 -18.71 -30.24
CA GLN A 135 12.81 -20.14 -30.09
C GLN A 135 11.89 -20.97 -30.99
N ARG A 136 10.63 -20.56 -31.16
CA ARG A 136 9.69 -21.25 -32.07
C ARG A 136 10.17 -21.15 -33.52
N GLU A 137 10.62 -19.98 -33.95
CA GLU A 137 11.18 -19.78 -35.30
C GLU A 137 12.43 -20.66 -35.53
N GLN A 138 13.33 -20.74 -34.54
CA GLN A 138 14.52 -21.59 -34.62
C GLN A 138 14.18 -23.09 -34.65
N GLN A 139 13.17 -23.52 -33.87
CA GLN A 139 12.69 -24.90 -33.88
C GLN A 139 12.12 -25.30 -35.24
N GLU A 140 11.35 -24.41 -35.87
CA GLU A 140 10.78 -24.66 -37.19
C GLU A 140 11.89 -24.80 -38.25
N GLN A 141 12.90 -23.92 -38.24
CA GLN A 141 14.05 -24.02 -39.15
C GLN A 141 14.86 -25.32 -38.96
N GLN A 142 15.06 -25.77 -37.73
CA GLN A 142 15.74 -27.05 -37.46
C GLN A 142 14.93 -28.23 -37.97
N GLN A 143 13.60 -28.20 -37.84
CA GLN A 143 12.73 -29.26 -38.32
C GLN A 143 12.75 -29.34 -39.85
N LEU A 144 12.75 -28.20 -40.53
CA LEU A 144 12.91 -28.11 -41.99
C LEU A 144 14.28 -28.63 -42.46
N GLN A 145 15.37 -28.38 -41.72
CA GLN A 145 16.70 -28.94 -42.04
C GLN A 145 16.74 -30.46 -41.89
N GLN A 146 16.14 -31.01 -40.85
CA GLN A 146 16.06 -32.47 -40.67
C GLN A 146 15.28 -33.14 -41.79
N GLN A 147 14.17 -32.53 -42.22
CA GLN A 147 13.38 -33.03 -43.35
C GLN A 147 14.19 -33.00 -44.66
N GLN A 148 14.98 -31.95 -44.90
CA GLN A 148 15.88 -31.88 -46.05
C GLN A 148 16.97 -32.97 -46.02
N GLN A 149 17.58 -33.23 -44.86
CA GLN A 149 18.58 -34.30 -44.71
C GLN A 149 17.98 -35.69 -44.97
N GLN A 150 16.76 -35.95 -44.50
CA GLN A 150 16.06 -37.21 -44.78
C GLN A 150 15.76 -37.38 -46.28
N MET A 151 15.36 -36.30 -46.97
CA MET A 151 15.15 -36.34 -48.43
C MET A 151 16.45 -36.56 -49.23
N GLN A 152 17.62 -36.20 -48.68
CA GLN A 152 18.93 -36.39 -49.33
C GLN A 152 19.61 -37.71 -49.00
N ALA A 153 19.15 -38.43 -47.97
CA ALA A 153 19.72 -39.72 -47.56
C ALA A 153 19.25 -40.93 -48.42
N ASP A 154 18.43 -40.72 -49.45
CA ASP A 154 17.90 -41.80 -50.30
C ASP A 154 18.39 -41.73 -51.78
N PRO A 155 19.69 -41.96 -52.09
CA PRO A 155 20.13 -42.14 -53.48
C PRO A 155 20.12 -43.60 -53.96
N ALA A 156 19.60 -44.59 -53.22
CA ALA A 156 19.81 -46.01 -53.55
C ALA A 156 18.55 -46.89 -53.79
N ASN A 157 17.32 -46.37 -53.76
CA ASN A 157 16.14 -47.17 -54.15
C ASN A 157 15.13 -46.40 -55.01
N ALA A 158 15.57 -45.81 -56.12
CA ALA A 158 14.70 -45.22 -57.14
C ALA A 158 14.47 -46.17 -58.35
N SER A 159 14.73 -47.48 -58.23
CA SER A 159 14.47 -48.47 -59.28
C SER A 159 13.58 -49.58 -58.75
N SER A 160 12.26 -49.35 -58.78
CA SER A 160 11.14 -50.31 -58.80
C SER A 160 10.02 -49.93 -57.84
N SER A 161 9.09 -49.10 -58.30
CA SER A 161 7.71 -49.12 -57.79
C SER A 161 6.78 -48.58 -58.86
N SER A 162 6.07 -49.53 -59.47
CA SER A 162 4.96 -49.38 -60.39
C SER A 162 3.97 -48.29 -60.00
N ILE A 163 3.62 -47.46 -60.99
CA ILE A 163 2.51 -46.50 -60.95
C ILE A 163 1.20 -47.28 -60.67
N PRO A 164 0.46 -47.01 -59.58
CA PRO A 164 -0.93 -47.42 -59.49
C PRO A 164 -1.79 -46.32 -60.11
N THR A 165 -2.58 -46.71 -61.11
CA THR A 165 -3.63 -45.91 -61.74
C THR A 165 -4.62 -45.42 -60.67
N PRO A 166 -4.89 -44.11 -60.52
CA PRO A 166 -5.96 -43.66 -59.66
C PRO A 166 -7.30 -43.91 -60.36
N THR A 167 -8.05 -44.89 -59.87
CA THR A 167 -9.50 -44.99 -60.10
C THR A 167 -10.19 -43.75 -59.51
N PRO A 168 -11.15 -43.12 -60.21
CA PRO A 168 -11.95 -42.03 -59.66
C PRO A 168 -12.87 -42.60 -58.58
N ALA A 169 -12.43 -42.53 -57.33
CA ALA A 169 -13.28 -42.77 -56.17
C ALA A 169 -13.95 -41.45 -55.79
N ASP A 170 -15.27 -41.49 -55.89
CA ASP A 170 -16.23 -40.56 -55.31
C ASP A 170 -15.82 -40.23 -53.85
N MET A 171 -15.31 -39.03 -53.61
CA MET A 171 -15.16 -38.47 -52.27
C MET A 171 -16.01 -37.21 -52.21
N PRO A 172 -17.01 -37.15 -51.31
CA PRO A 172 -17.81 -35.96 -51.11
C PRO A 172 -16.90 -34.82 -50.64
N ALA A 173 -17.10 -33.63 -51.21
CA ALA A 173 -16.43 -32.42 -50.77
C ALA A 173 -16.49 -32.31 -49.24
N PRO A 174 -15.40 -31.93 -48.55
CA PRO A 174 -15.56 -31.48 -47.18
C PRO A 174 -16.57 -30.34 -47.25
N SER A 175 -17.66 -30.47 -46.49
CA SER A 175 -18.63 -29.39 -46.39
C SER A 175 -17.85 -28.12 -46.10
N SER A 176 -17.96 -27.15 -47.00
CA SER A 176 -17.57 -25.78 -46.71
C SER A 176 -18.17 -25.48 -45.35
N SER A 177 -17.33 -25.40 -44.32
CA SER A 177 -17.76 -24.90 -43.02
C SER A 177 -18.27 -23.50 -43.29
N ALA A 178 -19.59 -23.40 -43.31
CA ALA A 178 -20.31 -22.19 -43.48
C ALA A 178 -19.77 -21.18 -42.47
N LEU A 179 -19.42 -20.02 -43.00
CA LEU A 179 -19.45 -18.73 -42.35
C LEU A 179 -20.45 -18.77 -41.18
N SER A 180 -19.96 -18.96 -39.96
CA SER A 180 -20.79 -18.83 -38.76
C SER A 180 -21.15 -17.35 -38.66
N GLN A 181 -22.37 -17.02 -39.09
CA GLN A 181 -22.98 -15.72 -38.89
C GLN A 181 -22.91 -15.38 -37.39
N PRO A 182 -22.49 -14.16 -37.01
CA PRO A 182 -22.77 -13.69 -35.67
C PRO A 182 -24.29 -13.57 -35.54
N SER A 183 -24.85 -14.28 -34.57
CA SER A 183 -26.25 -14.21 -34.18
C SER A 183 -26.64 -12.75 -33.93
N GLN A 184 -27.45 -12.20 -34.82
CA GLN A 184 -28.19 -10.97 -34.58
C GLN A 184 -29.23 -11.25 -33.50
N GLY A 185 -28.97 -10.75 -32.31
CA GLY A 185 -29.79 -10.97 -31.13
C GLY A 185 -29.63 -9.84 -30.13
N GLY A 186 -30.06 -8.64 -30.52
CA GLY A 186 -30.55 -7.61 -29.61
C GLY A 186 -29.50 -6.75 -28.91
N GLY A 187 -29.49 -5.46 -29.26
CA GLY A 187 -29.03 -4.42 -28.36
C GLY A 187 -28.05 -3.44 -28.99
N PHE A 188 -28.59 -2.35 -29.51
CA PHE A 188 -27.86 -1.09 -29.61
C PHE A 188 -27.37 -0.71 -28.21
N GLN A 189 -26.07 -0.47 -28.04
CA GLN A 189 -25.61 0.44 -27.01
C GLN A 189 -24.48 1.29 -27.59
N THR A 190 -24.90 2.42 -28.14
CA THR A 190 -24.06 3.57 -28.45
C THR A 190 -23.21 3.94 -27.23
N MET A 191 -21.96 4.37 -27.46
CA MET A 191 -21.09 4.87 -26.41
C MET A 191 -21.82 5.88 -25.52
N PRO A 192 -21.72 5.79 -24.19
CA PRO A 192 -22.14 6.88 -23.34
C PRO A 192 -21.15 8.05 -23.49
N ASP A 193 -21.74 9.19 -23.82
CA ASP A 193 -21.14 10.52 -23.82
C ASP A 193 -20.37 10.75 -22.50
N GLN A 194 -19.10 11.14 -22.60
CA GLN A 194 -18.34 11.66 -21.46
C GLN A 194 -18.91 13.01 -21.05
N THR A 195 -19.84 13.00 -20.11
CA THR A 195 -20.10 14.16 -19.26
C THR A 195 -19.88 13.77 -17.81
N LEU A 196 -18.76 14.26 -17.24
CA LEU A 196 -18.60 14.41 -15.79
C LEU A 196 -19.81 15.21 -15.27
N PRO A 197 -20.45 14.78 -14.17
CA PRO A 197 -19.99 15.25 -12.87
C PRO A 197 -20.14 14.23 -11.71
N ASP A 198 -19.21 14.36 -10.76
CA ASP A 198 -19.33 14.18 -9.31
C ASP A 198 -19.96 12.92 -8.65
N GLN A 199 -19.21 12.45 -7.65
CA GLN A 199 -19.62 11.77 -6.41
C GLN A 199 -19.66 10.23 -6.28
N THR A 200 -18.82 9.81 -5.31
CA THR A 200 -18.97 8.78 -4.26
C THR A 200 -18.94 7.29 -4.62
N LEU A 201 -17.74 6.70 -4.53
CA LEU A 201 -17.54 5.24 -4.37
C LEU A 201 -17.89 4.78 -2.94
N PRO A 202 -18.58 3.64 -2.81
CA PRO A 202 -18.12 2.58 -1.92
C PRO A 202 -17.86 1.26 -2.68
N GLN A 203 -16.82 0.57 -2.22
CA GLN A 203 -16.24 -0.69 -2.71
C GLN A 203 -17.22 -1.87 -2.78
N PRO A 204 -16.87 -2.92 -3.55
CA PRO A 204 -17.17 -4.28 -3.13
C PRO A 204 -15.91 -5.16 -3.08
N SER A 205 -15.62 -5.59 -1.86
CA SER A 205 -15.10 -6.90 -1.44
C SER A 205 -14.75 -7.90 -2.56
N SER A 206 -13.46 -8.04 -2.86
CA SER A 206 -12.94 -9.17 -3.63
C SER A 206 -12.66 -10.35 -2.71
N GLY A 207 -13.45 -11.43 -2.90
CA GLY A 207 -13.16 -12.75 -2.38
C GLY A 207 -11.87 -13.33 -2.97
N GLN A 208 -11.16 -14.09 -2.14
CA GLN A 208 -9.90 -14.77 -2.43
C GLN A 208 -10.00 -15.77 -3.61
N PRO A 209 -8.99 -15.84 -4.49
CA PRO A 209 -8.78 -17.00 -5.34
C PRO A 209 -8.24 -18.17 -4.51
N VAL A 210 -8.87 -19.35 -4.66
CA VAL A 210 -8.43 -20.62 -4.06
C VAL A 210 -7.26 -21.19 -4.86
N ASP A 211 -6.18 -21.47 -4.14
CA ASP A 211 -4.90 -21.99 -4.66
C ASP A 211 -5.01 -23.51 -4.92
N PRO A 212 -4.69 -24.03 -6.12
CA PRO A 212 -4.88 -25.44 -6.48
C PRO A 212 -3.83 -26.41 -5.91
N ASN A 213 -2.96 -25.98 -4.97
CA ASN A 213 -1.86 -26.81 -4.45
C ASN A 213 -1.95 -27.16 -2.95
N ASN A 214 -3.15 -27.09 -2.35
CA ASN A 214 -3.35 -27.51 -0.96
C ASN A 214 -3.95 -28.94 -0.89
N PRO A 215 -3.23 -29.96 -0.37
CA PRO A 215 -3.71 -31.34 -0.30
C PRO A 215 -4.68 -31.67 0.85
N ASP A 216 -5.28 -30.67 1.53
CA ASP A 216 -6.08 -30.91 2.74
C ASP A 216 -7.54 -30.43 2.67
N ALA A 217 -8.21 -30.69 1.56
CA ALA A 217 -9.66 -30.43 1.41
C ALA A 217 -10.44 -31.74 1.23
N THR A 218 -10.43 -32.58 2.27
CA THR A 218 -11.35 -33.72 2.35
C THR A 218 -12.62 -33.30 3.10
N ASN A 219 -13.63 -32.94 2.32
CA ASN A 219 -15.02 -33.44 2.37
C ASN A 219 -15.85 -33.39 3.69
N GLN A 220 -17.16 -33.20 3.47
CA GLN A 220 -18.35 -33.47 4.29
C GLN A 220 -18.79 -32.28 5.18
N GLY A 221 -19.88 -31.55 4.92
CA GLY A 221 -21.15 -31.94 4.31
C GLY A 221 -22.13 -32.42 5.39
N GLY A 222 -23.10 -31.57 5.78
CA GLY A 222 -24.09 -31.91 6.80
C GLY A 222 -25.18 -30.86 6.99
N HIS A 223 -26.13 -30.84 6.05
CA HIS A 223 -27.51 -30.33 6.19
C HIS A 223 -28.39 -31.39 6.88
N PRO A 224 -29.67 -31.13 7.28
CA PRO A 224 -30.59 -30.03 6.94
C PRO A 224 -30.52 -28.79 7.82
#